data_AF-A0A7D7SQL5-F1
#
_entry.id   AF-A0A7D7SQL5-F1
#
_cell.length_a   1.000
_cell.length_b   1.000
_cell.length_c   1.000
_cell.angle_alpha   90.00
_cell.angle_beta   90.00
_cell.angle_gamma   90.00
#
_symmetry.space_group_name_H-M   'P 1'
#
loop_
_entity.id
_entity.type
_entity.pdbx_description
1 polymer ?
#
loop_
_entity_poly.entity_id
_entity_poly.type
_entity_poly.pdbx_seq_one_letter_code
_entity_poly.pdbx_strand_id
1 'polypeptide(L)' 'MKDKWCQKITLSDGRTVSGAAARNVLISKYGGMDKILHDVAINAATEALNKAGEILNPPSTKLRLVK' A
#
# COMPACT_ATOMS: atom_id res chain seq x y z
N MET A 1 6.88 -17.23 -1.19
CA MET A 1 6.05 -16.08 -1.63
C MET A 1 6.54 -15.70 -3.02
N LYS A 2 5.75 -15.88 -4.10
CA LYS A 2 6.15 -15.40 -5.44
C LYS A 2 5.97 -13.89 -5.46
N ASP A 3 7.06 -13.14 -5.67
CA ASP A 3 7.01 -11.70 -5.83
C ASP A 3 6.07 -11.34 -6.98
N LYS A 4 4.95 -10.68 -6.66
CA LYS A 4 3.95 -10.25 -7.66
C LYS A 4 4.55 -9.27 -8.67
N TRP A 5 5.61 -8.56 -8.29
CA TRP A 5 6.29 -7.59 -9.14
C TRP A 5 7.06 -8.25 -10.29
N CYS A 6 7.41 -9.52 -10.15
CA CYS A 6 8.17 -10.29 -11.15
C CYS A 6 7.28 -11.18 -12.02
N GLN A 7 5.95 -11.11 -11.86
CA GLN A 7 5.00 -11.91 -12.64
C GLN A 7 5.03 -11.51 -14.12
N LYS A 8 4.70 -12.48 -15.00
CA LYS A 8 4.66 -12.23 -16.45
C LYS A 8 3.60 -11.18 -16.78
N ILE A 9 3.96 -10.24 -17.64
CA ILE A 9 3.06 -9.19 -18.14
C ILE A 9 3.06 -9.23 -19.65
N THR A 10 1.88 -9.26 -20.24
CA THR A 10 1.69 -9.08 -21.67
C THR A 10 1.54 -7.59 -21.96
N LEU A 11 2.42 -7.06 -22.81
CA LEU A 11 2.39 -5.68 -23.28
C LEU A 11 1.33 -5.51 -24.39
N SER A 12 1.01 -4.27 -24.72
CA SER A 12 0.00 -3.93 -25.73
C SER A 12 0.34 -4.40 -27.15
N ASP A 13 1.63 -4.64 -27.43
CA ASP A 13 2.13 -5.18 -28.69
C ASP A 13 2.20 -6.72 -28.72
N GLY A 14 1.65 -7.39 -27.70
CA GLY A 14 1.63 -8.84 -27.59
C GLY A 14 2.92 -9.46 -27.02
N ARG A 15 3.98 -8.68 -26.78
CA ARG A 15 5.21 -9.20 -26.15
C ARG A 15 4.97 -9.52 -24.68
N THR A 16 5.59 -10.59 -24.19
CA THR A 16 5.55 -10.96 -22.76
C THR A 16 6.87 -10.66 -22.09
N VAL A 17 6.85 -9.91 -20.99
CA VAL A 17 8.01 -9.62 -20.15
C VAL A 17 7.88 -10.30 -18.78
N SER A 18 9.00 -10.63 -18.14
CA SER A 18 9.04 -11.32 -16.84
C SER A 18 10.19 -10.83 -15.98
N GLY A 19 10.20 -11.21 -14.69
CA GLY A 19 11.31 -10.90 -13.78
C GLY A 19 11.52 -9.40 -13.58
N ALA A 20 12.77 -8.94 -13.67
CA ALA A 20 13.12 -7.53 -13.48
C ALA A 20 12.49 -6.60 -14.53
N ALA A 21 12.29 -7.06 -15.77
CA ALA A 21 11.63 -6.28 -16.80
C ALA A 21 10.15 -6.02 -16.46
N ALA A 22 9.45 -7.06 -15.98
CA ALA A 22 8.07 -6.92 -15.51
C ALA A 22 7.95 -5.95 -14.32
N ARG A 23 8.91 -6.01 -13.39
CA ARG A 23 8.99 -5.08 -12.25
C ARG A 23 9.07 -3.63 -12.71
N ASN A 24 9.96 -3.32 -13.66
CA ASN A 24 10.12 -1.96 -14.17
C ASN A 24 8.86 -1.46 -14.90
N VAL A 25 8.19 -2.33 -15.66
CA VAL A 25 6.90 -2.00 -16.29
C VAL A 25 5.85 -1.66 -15.24
N LEU A 26 5.75 -2.42 -14.15
CA LEU A 26 4.80 -2.13 -13.07
C LEU A 26 5.12 -0.82 -12.34
N ILE A 27 6.40 -0.59 -12.02
CA ILE A 27 6.86 0.68 -11.42
C ILE A 27 6.44 1.84 -12.31
N SER A 28 6.74 1.76 -13.61
CA SER A 28 6.39 2.80 -14.57
C SER A 28 4.88 2.99 -14.67
N LYS A 29 4.09 1.90 -14.68
CA LYS A 29 2.62 1.94 -14.74
C LYS A 29 2.00 2.60 -13.50
N TYR A 30 2.64 2.49 -12.34
CA TYR A 30 2.21 3.16 -11.12
C TYR A 30 2.63 4.65 -11.05
N GLY A 31 3.34 5.15 -12.07
CA GLY A 31 3.83 6.53 -12.12
C GLY A 31 5.24 6.73 -11.58
N GLY A 32 6.03 5.65 -11.47
CA GLY A 32 7.44 5.69 -11.07
C GLY A 32 7.66 5.38 -9.59
N MET A 33 8.93 5.17 -9.24
CA MET A 33 9.32 4.82 -7.85
C MET A 33 9.04 5.97 -6.89
N ASP A 34 9.26 7.22 -7.30
CA ASP A 34 9.03 8.40 -6.46
C ASP A 34 7.57 8.50 -6.02
N LYS A 35 6.63 8.24 -6.94
CA LYS A 35 5.20 8.22 -6.61
C LYS A 35 4.85 7.10 -5.64
N ILE A 36 5.41 5.90 -5.85
CA ILE A 36 5.21 4.77 -4.93
C ILE A 36 5.71 5.13 -3.53
N LEU A 37 6.92 5.69 -3.41
CA LEU A 37 7.50 6.08 -2.13
C LEU A 37 6.70 7.18 -1.45
N HIS A 38 6.27 8.19 -2.21
CA HIS A 38 5.44 9.27 -1.72
C HIS A 38 4.10 8.78 -1.17
N ASP A 39 3.38 7.93 -1.92
CA ASP A 39 2.09 7.39 -1.52
C ASP A 39 2.23 6.48 -0.28
N VAL A 40 3.30 5.68 -0.20
CA VAL A 40 3.62 4.88 0.99
C VAL A 40 3.92 5.76 2.20
N ALA A 41 4.70 6.84 2.03
CA ALA A 41 5.02 7.76 3.11
C ALA A 41 3.77 8.46 3.67
N ILE A 42 2.86 8.90 2.79
CA ILE A 42 1.57 9.49 3.20
C ILE A 42 0.73 8.48 3.99
N ASN A 43 0.62 7.26 3.49
CA ASN A 43 -0.17 6.23 4.16
C ASN A 43 0.39 5.90 5.55
N ALA A 44 1.72 5.75 5.66
CA ALA A 44 2.38 5.50 6.93
C ALA A 44 2.20 6.66 7.93
N ALA A 45 2.33 7.91 7.47
CA ALA A 45 2.11 9.08 8.29
C ALA A 45 0.65 9.19 8.77
N THR A 46 -0.31 8.91 7.89
CA THR A 46 -1.75 8.91 8.20
C THR A 46 -2.09 7.82 9.22
N GLU A 47 -1.56 6.61 9.03
CA GLU A 47 -1.75 5.51 9.97
C GLU A 47 -1.17 5.84 11.36
N ALA A 48 0.03 6.44 11.40
CA ALA A 48 0.64 6.88 12.65
C ALA A 48 -0.20 7.95 13.36
N LEU A 49 -0.72 8.92 12.61
CA LEU A 49 -1.60 9.97 13.16
C LEU A 49 -2.89 9.38 13.72
N ASN A 50 -3.54 8.46 13.00
CA ASN A 50 -4.76 7.80 13.45
C ASN A 50 -4.54 7.03 14.75
N LYS A 51 -3.47 6.23 14.83
CA LYS A 51 -3.09 5.49 16.04
C LYS A 51 -2.83 6.43 17.23
N ALA A 52 -2.17 7.56 17.00
CA ALA A 52 -1.97 8.57 18.05
C ALA A 52 -3.30 9.19 18.51
N GLY A 53 -4.24 9.43 17.59
CA GLY A 53 -5.57 9.95 17.89
C GLY A 53 -6.42 9.00 18.74
N GLU A 54 -6.34 7.70 18.48
CA GLU A 54 -7.02 6.66 19.27
C GLU A 54 -6.55 6.62 20.74
N ILE A 55 -5.27 6.92 20.99
CA ILE A 55 -4.72 7.01 22.35
C ILE A 55 -5.30 8.22 23.10
N LEU A 56 -5.47 9.34 22.40
CA LEU A 56 -5.98 10.59 22.99
C LEU A 56 -7.50 10.56 23.23
N ASN A 57 -8.25 9.83 22.40
CA ASN A 57 -9.69 9.67 22.51
C ASN A 57 -10.05 8.19 22.64
N PRO A 58 -9.82 7.57 23.81
CA PRO A 58 -10.20 6.19 24.01
C PRO A 58 -11.72 6.04 23.82
N PRO A 59 -12.18 5.01 23.10
CA PRO A 59 -13.62 4.80 22.92
C PRO A 59 -14.27 4.70 24.29
N SER A 60 -15.32 5.50 24.52
CA SER A 60 -16.05 5.50 25.79
C SER A 60 -16.56 4.09 26.07
N THR A 61 -15.93 3.38 27.00
CA THR A 61 -16.39 2.08 27.47
C THR A 61 -17.83 2.28 27.94
N LYS A 62 -18.81 1.72 27.21
CA LYS A 62 -20.20 1.75 27.65
C LYS A 62 -20.29 0.99 28.97
N LEU A 63 -20.25 1.69 30.09
CA LEU A 63 -20.51 1.13 31.40
C LEU A 63 -21.94 0.59 31.39
N ARG A 64 -22.07 -0.74 31.39
CA ARG A 64 -23.38 -1.39 31.48
C ARG A 64 -23.77 -1.36 32.95
N LEU A 65 -24.76 -0.54 33.30
CA LEU A 65 -25.41 -0.59 34.61
C LEU A 65 -26.04 -1.98 34.77
N VAL A 66 -25.47 -2.78 35.68
CA VAL A 66 -26.07 -4.03 36.14
C VAL A 66 -27.13 -3.65 37.17
N LYS A 67 -28.38 -4.04 36.92
CA LYS A 67 -29.50 -3.87 37.84
C LYS A 67 -29.44 -4.90 38.96
#